data_AF-A0A0C3RA99-F1
#
_entry.id   AF-A0A0C3RA99-F1
#
_cell.length_a   1.000
_cell.length_b   1.000
_cell.length_c   1.000
_cell.angle_alpha   90.00
_cell.angle_beta   90.00
_cell.angle_gamma   90.00
#
_symmetry.space_group_name_H-M   'P 1'
#
loop_
_entity.id
_entity.type
_entity.pdbx_description
1 polymer ?
#
loop_
_entity_poly.entity_id
_entity_poly.type
_entity_poly.pdbx_seq_one_letter_code
_entity_poly.pdbx_strand_id
1 'polypeptide(L)'
;ELGAVIQVNRRHTEAVLAQFAAAGIETCGVIARPRYDDQVRVTLFEEPLLETTRLLAERTWAETSYRLQALRDNADCAKSEFDGLL
;
A
#
# COMPACT_ATOMS: atom_id res chain seq x y z
N GLU A 1 -15.38 6.64 -4.91
CA GLU A 1 -16.06 6.16 -3.69
C GLU A 1 -15.25 6.51 -2.45
N LEU A 2 -15.94 6.74 -1.33
CA LEU A 2 -15.33 6.96 -0.03
C LEU A 2 -15.12 5.61 0.68
N GLY A 3 -14.00 5.49 1.40
CA GLY A 3 -13.69 4.27 2.14
C GLY A 3 -12.30 4.32 2.76
N ALA A 4 -11.92 3.24 3.44
CA ALA A 4 -10.61 3.07 4.05
C ALA A 4 -10.22 1.59 4.10
N VAL A 5 -8.91 1.33 4.23
CA VAL A 5 -8.37 0.01 4.53
C VAL A 5 -7.79 0.03 5.92
N ILE A 6 -8.17 -0.93 6.77
CA ILE A 6 -7.59 -1.13 8.10
C ILE A 6 -6.96 -2.52 8.18
N GLN A 7 -5.87 -2.62 8.96
CA GLN A 7 -5.28 -3.90 9.30
C GLN A 7 -5.67 -4.28 10.73
N VAL A 8 -6.14 -5.50 10.91
CA VAL A 8 -6.52 -6.05 12.21
C VAL A 8 -5.78 -7.35 12.49
N ASN A 9 -5.61 -7.69 13.77
CA ASN A 9 -5.12 -9.01 14.12
C ASN A 9 -6.14 -10.06 13.65
N ARG A 10 -5.66 -11.15 13.05
CA ARG A 10 -6.50 -12.22 12.51
C ARG A 10 -7.51 -12.78 13.52
N ARG A 11 -7.15 -12.84 14.81
CA ARG A 11 -8.04 -13.34 15.88
C ARG A 11 -9.24 -12.42 16.15
N HIS A 12 -9.20 -11.18 15.66
CA HIS A 12 -10.23 -10.17 15.86
C HIS A 12 -11.05 -9.89 14.59
N THR A 13 -10.75 -10.54 13.46
CA THR A 13 -11.41 -10.25 12.18
C THR A 13 -12.93 -10.37 12.24
N GLU A 14 -13.46 -11.48 12.77
CA GLU A 14 -14.91 -11.71 12.86
C GLU A 14 -15.58 -10.69 13.79
N ALA A 15 -14.96 -10.41 14.94
CA ALA A 15 -15.47 -9.42 15.88
C ALA A 15 -15.53 -8.02 15.26
N VAL A 16 -14.50 -7.63 14.50
CA VAL A 16 -14.45 -6.32 13.82
C VAL A 16 -15.50 -6.22 12.71
N LEU A 17 -15.66 -7.25 11.88
CA LEU A 17 -16.70 -7.29 10.84
C LEU A 17 -18.11 -7.20 11.44
N ALA A 18 -18.35 -7.90 12.55
CA ALA A 18 -19.64 -7.82 13.25
C ALA A 18 -19.92 -6.41 13.79
N GLN A 19 -18.90 -5.70 14.30
CA GLN A 19 -19.05 -4.31 14.73
C GLN A 19 -19.36 -3.36 13.56
N PHE A 20 -18.71 -3.54 12.41
CA PHE A 20 -19.02 -2.75 11.21
C PHE A 20 -20.44 -3.00 10.71
N ALA A 21 -20.87 -4.27 10.65
CA ALA A 21 -22.25 -4.61 10.28
C ALA A 21 -23.27 -4.01 11.25
N ALA A 22 -23.02 -4.09 12.57
CA ALA A 22 -23.89 -3.48 13.59
C ALA A 22 -23.97 -1.94 13.48
N ALA A 23 -22.90 -1.31 12.99
CA ALA A 23 -22.85 0.12 12.71
C ALA A 23 -23.48 0.52 11.35
N GLY A 24 -24.03 -0.44 10.59
CA GLY A 24 -24.64 -0.19 9.28
C GLY A 24 -23.66 -0.13 8.10
N ILE A 25 -22.41 -0.58 8.29
CA ILE A 25 -21.40 -0.66 7.23
C ILE A 25 -21.42 -2.08 6.66
N GLU A 26 -22.33 -2.31 5.72
CA GLU A 26 -22.56 -3.63 5.11
C GLU A 26 -21.54 -4.00 4.03
N THR A 27 -20.82 -3.02 3.47
CA THR A 27 -19.85 -3.21 2.39
C THR A 27 -18.42 -3.46 2.88
N CYS A 28 -18.26 -3.99 4.10
CA CYS A 28 -16.96 -4.33 4.66
C CYS A 28 -16.56 -5.78 4.32
N GLY A 29 -15.28 -6.00 4.02
CA GLY A 29 -14.78 -7.33 3.67
C GLY A 29 -13.26 -7.44 3.81
N VAL A 30 -12.78 -8.66 3.95
CA VAL A 30 -11.34 -8.94 3.95
C VAL A 30 -10.84 -8.95 2.51
N ILE A 31 -9.99 -7.99 2.16
CA ILE A 31 -9.48 -7.82 0.79
C ILE A 31 -8.02 -8.27 0.62
N ALA A 32 -7.25 -8.36 1.71
CA ALA A 32 -5.82 -8.60 1.64
C ALA A 32 -5.24 -9.12 2.96
N ARG A 33 -3.98 -9.57 2.90
CA ARG A 33 -3.13 -9.85 4.07
C ARG A 33 -1.72 -9.29 3.80
N PRO A 34 -0.99 -8.81 4.84
CA PRO A 34 0.42 -8.49 4.70
C PRO A 34 1.22 -9.72 4.28
N ARG A 35 2.29 -9.50 3.52
CA ARG A 35 3.29 -10.50 3.19
C ARG A 35 4.65 -10.08 3.73
N TYR A 36 5.56 -11.03 3.79
CA TYR A 36 6.92 -10.86 4.32
C TYR A 36 8.00 -11.03 3.22
N ASP A 37 7.59 -11.10 1.96
CA ASP A 37 8.43 -11.39 0.80
C ASP A 37 8.70 -10.15 -0.08
N ASP A 38 8.48 -8.95 0.46
CA ASP A 38 8.58 -7.65 -0.25
C ASP A 38 7.71 -7.54 -1.53
N GLN A 39 6.80 -8.48 -1.75
CA GLN A 39 5.96 -8.48 -2.95
C GLN A 39 4.63 -7.77 -2.68
N VAL A 40 4.13 -7.06 -3.68
CA VAL A 40 2.76 -6.53 -3.77
C VAL A 40 2.09 -7.23 -4.94
N ARG A 41 1.00 -7.95 -4.64
CA ARG A 41 0.26 -8.72 -5.66
C ARG A 41 -1.23 -8.43 -5.52
N VAL A 42 -1.84 -8.08 -6.65
CA VAL A 42 -3.29 -7.92 -6.78
C VAL A 42 -3.77 -8.98 -7.76
N THR A 43 -4.77 -9.75 -7.34
CA THR A 43 -5.35 -10.83 -8.15
C THR A 43 -6.83 -10.60 -8.35
N LEU A 44 -7.35 -11.02 -9.49
CA LEU A 44 -8.78 -11.13 -9.75
C LEU A 44 -9.07 -12.58 -10.15
N PHE A 45 -9.93 -13.28 -9.41
CA PHE A 45 -10.19 -14.72 -9.62
C PHE A 45 -8.89 -15.55 -9.74
N GLU A 46 -7.93 -15.29 -8.85
CA GLU A 46 -6.60 -15.91 -8.81
C GLU A 46 -5.65 -15.51 -9.97
N GLU A 47 -6.12 -14.80 -10.98
CA GLU A 47 -5.29 -14.25 -12.05
C GLU A 47 -4.55 -13.00 -11.56
N PRO A 48 -3.21 -12.94 -11.65
CA PRO A 48 -2.45 -11.77 -11.23
C PRO A 48 -2.68 -10.59 -12.18
N LEU A 49 -3.30 -9.52 -11.67
CA LEU A 49 -3.47 -8.25 -12.39
C LEU A 49 -2.27 -7.32 -12.22
N LEU A 50 -1.63 -7.38 -11.04
CA LEU A 50 -0.43 -6.63 -10.71
C LEU A 50 0.49 -7.52 -9.87
N GLU A 51 1.76 -7.55 -10.24
CA GLU A 51 2.83 -8.17 -9.47
C GLU A 51 4.07 -7.28 -9.54
N THR A 52 4.50 -6.79 -8.38
CA THR A 52 5.64 -5.88 -8.24
C THR A 52 6.27 -6.04 -6.85
N THR A 53 7.44 -5.45 -6.63
CA THR A 53 7.99 -5.32 -5.27
C THR A 53 7.47 -4.04 -4.60
N ARG A 54 7.39 -4.05 -3.27
CA ARG A 54 7.08 -2.85 -2.48
C ARG A 54 8.14 -1.77 -2.75
N LEU A 55 9.41 -2.16 -2.85
CA LEU A 55 10.51 -1.27 -3.25
C LEU A 55 10.24 -0.55 -4.58
N LEU A 56 9.88 -1.30 -5.63
CA LEU A 56 9.65 -0.71 -6.95
C LEU A 56 8.41 0.20 -6.95
N ALA A 57 7.36 -0.19 -6.24
CA ALA A 57 6.17 0.63 -6.07
C ALA A 57 6.48 1.96 -5.34
N GLU A 58 7.25 1.91 -4.26
CA GLU A 58 7.66 3.08 -3.49
C GLU A 58 8.55 4.03 -4.30
N ARG A 59 9.54 3.50 -5.04
CA ARG A 59 10.35 4.31 -5.95
C ARG A 59 9.50 4.98 -7.03
N THR A 60 8.59 4.23 -7.63
CA THR A 60 7.67 4.78 -8.65
C THR A 60 6.82 5.91 -8.07
N TRP A 61 6.32 5.75 -6.84
CA TRP A 61 5.55 6.76 -6.13
C TRP A 61 6.37 8.03 -5.81
N ALA A 62 7.64 7.86 -5.41
CA ALA A 62 8.52 8.96 -5.00
C ALA A 62 9.16 9.73 -6.18
N GLU A 63 9.19 9.15 -7.38
CA GLU A 63 9.87 9.69 -8.58
C GLU A 63 9.53 11.16 -8.87
N THR A 64 8.25 11.54 -8.79
CA THR A 64 7.83 12.92 -9.07
C THR A 64 8.41 13.90 -8.05
N SER A 65 8.34 13.57 -6.76
CA SER A 65 8.89 14.39 -5.70
C SER A 65 10.40 14.53 -5.84
N TYR A 66 11.10 13.41 -6.12
CA TYR A 66 12.54 13.40 -6.38
C TYR A 66 12.93 14.34 -7.52
N ARG A 67 12.27 14.25 -8.69
CA ARG A 67 12.59 15.10 -9.84
C ARG A 67 12.35 16.58 -9.54
N LEU A 68 11.29 16.91 -8.81
CA LEU A 68 11.01 18.29 -8.39
C LEU A 68 12.08 18.82 -7.42
N GLN A 69 12.47 18.01 -6.43
CA GLN A 69 13.52 18.37 -5.48
C GLN A 69 14.88 18.54 -6.18
N ALA A 70 15.23 17.66 -7.13
CA ALA A 70 16.49 17.77 -7.86
C ALA A 70 16.60 19.04 -8.72
N LEU A 71 15.46 19.59 -9.17
CA LEU A 71 15.41 20.84 -9.95
C LEU A 71 15.38 22.09 -9.07
N ARG A 72 14.81 22.01 -7.86
CA ARG A 72 14.60 23.14 -6.96
C ARG A 72 15.70 23.30 -5.91
N ASP A 73 16.17 22.17 -5.40
CA ASP A 73 17.05 22.07 -4.23
C ASP A 73 18.45 21.57 -4.66
N ASN A 74 19.21 20.96 -3.74
CA ASN A 74 20.48 20.32 -4.09
C ASN A 74 20.22 18.93 -4.70
N ALA A 75 20.63 18.75 -5.96
CA ALA A 75 20.44 17.52 -6.71
C ALA A 75 21.09 16.28 -6.05
N ASP A 76 22.25 16.43 -5.41
CA ASP A 76 22.94 15.31 -4.74
C ASP A 76 22.19 14.88 -3.47
N CYS A 77 21.63 15.84 -2.72
CA CYS A 77 20.79 15.54 -1.57
C CYS A 77 19.49 14.83 -1.99
N ALA A 78 18.80 15.35 -3.01
CA ALA A 78 17.58 14.74 -3.55
C ALA A 78 17.84 13.31 -4.06
N LYS A 79 18.99 13.10 -4.72
CA LYS A 79 19.41 11.78 -5.16
C LYS A 79 19.69 10.83 -3.99
N SER A 80 20.38 11.29 -2.95
CA SER A 80 20.66 10.47 -1.76
C SER A 80 19.39 10.06 -1.03
N GLU A 81 18.38 10.92 -0.94
CA GLU A 81 17.08 10.60 -0.35
C GLU A 81 16.34 9.53 -1.19
N PHE A 82 16.29 9.72 -2.50
CA PHE A 82 15.64 8.77 -3.42
C PHE A 82 16.34 7.41 -3.48
N ASP A 83 17.67 7.39 -3.44
CA ASP A 83 18.45 6.15 -3.39
C ASP A 83 18.37 5.46 -2.02
N GLY A 84 18.09 6.19 -0.95
CA GLY A 84 17.84 5.64 0.39
C GLY A 84 16.57 4.78 0.51
N LEU A 85 15.73 4.74 -0.54
CA LEU A 85 14.59 3.84 -0.62
C LEU A 85 15.00 2.38 -0.90
N LEU A 86 16.26 2.12 -1.29
CA LEU A 86 16.81 0.79 -1.65
C LEU A 86 17.02 -0.15 -0.47
#